data_AF-A0A430M9I6-F1
#
_entry.id   AF-A0A430M9I6-F1
#
_cell.length_a   1.000
_cell.length_b   1.000
_cell.length_c   1.000
_cell.angle_alpha   90.00
_cell.angle_beta   90.00
_cell.angle_gamma   90.00
#
_symmetry.space_group_name_H-M   'P 1'
#
loop_
_entity.id
_entity.type
_entity.pdbx_description
1 polymer ?
#
loop_
_entity_poly.entity_id
_entity_poly.type
_entity_poly.pdbx_seq_one_letter_code
_entity_poly.pdbx_strand_id
1 'polypeptide(L)'
;MVTVTFNLDWNPVRFFRNLGIKVPFEEALPKILCLMGSWDEAQALTVADYMNQTWPESGQPLITLLQELVSLPEGEERSYQMPQPLKGHRPGLKQLSAIVRPESSFSLTAVGGLHFVSEIGEQLSWLASALRPSLTHGRVMGYIPRLRSLRLLPPGTGKTIASCDISIEFGGTEDRSLKPGLCWGKLCCGTVLVKGFPILKRSIPKTGLEMSLAEIATIIGSGQVVRWGQRIIMKGFNMLAIVTLAAADIIVWHLLVSDEADERISYVDPRLDELDNGNMEGITLRILEEKRHVVGWCAAVTDLCGGALANHDVKSSGLQKPPGSIVIDRLYLEAGADVVGGVSMKINSKEQPFWLQRGKDYPSLLKWIGVQPIAFHDVASRRTWLVDGASALLHLVRISLYLDENDPDSTYDWVFDPTQLKDKWDGITGRQAALRTLKSWDNLDLNIYIVDKRRGPSGATEVQYATFGTRVKEVLHSIELLIDRQSKTASQEGIRISQSLDPRCEIVGFDVLDVLVSRLEVLT
;
A
#
# COMPACT_ATOMS: atom_id res chain seq x y z
N MET A 1 33.33 7.53 -22.41
CA MET A 1 32.68 6.38 -23.07
C MET A 1 33.15 5.13 -22.39
N VAL A 2 32.23 4.21 -22.13
CA VAL A 2 32.49 2.95 -21.43
C VAL A 2 32.05 1.82 -22.34
N THR A 3 32.80 0.73 -22.32
CA THR A 3 32.44 -0.54 -22.94
C THR A 3 32.21 -1.55 -21.82
N VAL A 4 31.03 -2.16 -21.77
CA VAL A 4 30.74 -3.20 -20.78
C VAL A 4 30.23 -4.43 -21.49
N THR A 5 30.82 -5.58 -21.17
CA THR A 5 30.35 -6.89 -21.63
C THR A 5 29.57 -7.55 -20.50
N PHE A 6 28.30 -7.87 -20.75
CA PHE A 6 27.41 -8.60 -19.87
C PHE A 6 27.41 -10.08 -20.26
N ASN A 7 27.69 -10.96 -19.30
CA ASN A 7 27.66 -12.41 -19.48
C ASN A 7 26.51 -13.02 -18.66
N LEU A 8 25.70 -13.86 -19.30
CA LEU A 8 24.56 -14.54 -18.67
C LEU A 8 24.50 -16.01 -19.10
N ASP A 9 24.10 -16.86 -18.16
CA ASP A 9 23.65 -18.23 -18.47
C ASP A 9 22.19 -18.17 -18.95
N TRP A 10 22.02 -17.89 -20.23
CA TRP A 10 20.74 -17.73 -20.89
C TRP A 10 20.90 -17.99 -22.40
N ASN A 11 19.99 -18.74 -22.98
CA ASN A 11 19.93 -18.95 -24.43
C ASN A 11 18.52 -18.62 -24.93
N PRO A 12 18.31 -17.45 -25.56
CA PRO A 12 17.01 -17.04 -26.06
C PRO A 12 16.48 -18.01 -27.13
N VAL A 13 17.34 -18.52 -28.02
CA VAL A 13 16.94 -19.45 -29.08
C VAL A 13 16.40 -20.76 -28.51
N ARG A 14 17.08 -21.31 -27.49
CA ARG A 14 16.67 -22.55 -26.83
C ARG A 14 15.35 -22.38 -26.08
N PHE A 15 15.13 -21.25 -25.42
CA PHE A 15 13.88 -20.98 -24.72
C PHE A 15 12.67 -21.08 -25.66
N PHE A 16 12.73 -20.43 -26.84
CA PHE A 16 11.62 -20.46 -27.80
C PHE A 16 11.41 -21.83 -28.44
N ARG A 17 12.49 -22.55 -28.75
CA ARG A 17 12.38 -23.93 -29.25
C ARG A 17 11.64 -24.83 -28.26
N ASN A 18 11.88 -24.65 -26.96
CA ASN A 18 11.21 -25.40 -25.90
C ASN A 18 9.73 -25.03 -25.72
N LEU A 19 9.32 -23.81 -26.08
CA LEU A 19 7.92 -23.38 -26.00
C LEU A 19 7.01 -24.08 -27.03
N GLY A 20 7.58 -24.74 -28.06
CA GLY A 20 6.79 -25.46 -29.08
C GLY A 20 5.93 -24.54 -29.96
N ILE A 21 6.18 -23.23 -29.93
CA ILE A 21 5.42 -22.23 -30.68
C ILE A 21 5.80 -22.31 -32.17
N LYS A 22 4.79 -22.39 -33.03
CA LYS A 22 4.95 -22.42 -34.51
C LYS A 22 5.21 -21.04 -35.12
N VAL A 23 5.02 -19.98 -34.34
CA VAL A 23 5.24 -18.58 -34.75
C VAL A 23 6.74 -18.26 -34.73
N PRO A 24 7.28 -17.53 -35.73
CA PRO A 24 8.68 -17.10 -35.73
C PRO A 24 9.04 -16.31 -34.47
N PHE A 25 10.29 -16.45 -34.00
CA PHE A 25 10.81 -15.74 -32.82
C PHE A 25 10.58 -14.23 -32.93
N GLU A 26 10.81 -13.67 -34.11
CA GLU A 26 10.70 -12.23 -34.37
C GLU A 26 9.29 -11.71 -34.05
N GLU A 27 8.25 -12.46 -34.42
CA GLU A 27 6.86 -12.07 -34.17
C GLU A 27 6.39 -12.43 -32.76
N ALA A 28 6.97 -13.48 -32.17
CA ALA A 28 6.56 -14.01 -30.88
C ALA A 28 7.14 -13.21 -29.71
N LEU A 29 8.43 -12.84 -29.76
CA LEU A 29 9.14 -12.18 -28.65
C LEU A 29 8.39 -10.95 -28.11
N PRO A 30 7.99 -9.97 -28.94
CA PRO A 30 7.29 -8.78 -28.46
C PRO A 30 5.97 -9.08 -27.73
N LYS A 31 5.34 -10.21 -28.04
CA LYS A 31 4.00 -10.60 -27.57
C LYS A 31 4.02 -11.53 -26.35
N ILE A 32 5.20 -11.93 -25.87
CA ILE A 32 5.29 -12.79 -24.69
C ILE A 32 4.82 -12.02 -23.46
N LEU A 33 3.84 -12.57 -22.75
CA LEU A 33 3.37 -12.03 -21.48
C LEU A 33 4.39 -12.33 -20.37
N CYS A 34 4.76 -11.31 -19.61
CA CYS A 34 5.73 -11.37 -18.52
C CYS A 34 5.10 -10.82 -17.24
N LEU A 35 5.41 -11.42 -16.08
CA LEU A 35 4.96 -10.95 -14.77
C LEU A 35 6.09 -10.23 -14.04
N MET A 36 5.82 -9.04 -13.53
CA MET A 36 6.77 -8.18 -12.82
C MET A 36 6.21 -7.78 -11.46
N GLY A 37 7.06 -7.56 -10.46
CA GLY A 37 6.65 -7.03 -9.16
C GLY A 37 6.71 -8.04 -8.01
N SER A 38 5.73 -8.02 -7.11
CA SER A 38 5.61 -8.91 -5.96
C SER A 38 4.33 -9.75 -6.02
N TRP A 39 4.22 -10.76 -5.16
CA TRP A 39 3.07 -11.67 -5.11
C TRP A 39 1.74 -10.97 -4.83
N ASP A 40 1.75 -9.93 -4.00
CA ASP A 40 0.59 -9.11 -3.66
C ASP A 40 0.41 -7.90 -4.59
N GLU A 41 1.43 -7.58 -5.40
CA GLU A 41 1.46 -6.37 -6.23
C GLU A 41 2.29 -6.64 -7.50
N ALA A 42 1.68 -7.34 -8.47
CA ALA A 42 2.32 -7.74 -9.72
C ALA A 42 1.68 -7.06 -10.93
N GLN A 43 2.41 -6.89 -12.01
CA GLN A 43 1.92 -6.41 -13.31
C GLN A 43 2.25 -7.44 -14.39
N ALA A 44 1.26 -7.81 -15.21
CA ALA A 44 1.45 -8.59 -16.42
C ALA A 44 1.46 -7.64 -17.63
N LEU A 45 2.51 -7.71 -18.43
CA LEU A 45 2.64 -6.96 -19.68
C LEU A 45 3.38 -7.78 -20.72
N THR A 46 3.13 -7.51 -21.99
CA THR A 46 3.95 -8.08 -23.05
C THR A 46 5.39 -7.56 -22.98
N VAL A 47 6.33 -8.28 -23.60
CA VAL A 47 7.72 -7.83 -23.64
C VAL A 47 7.84 -6.43 -24.22
N ALA A 48 7.11 -6.15 -25.30
CA ALA A 48 7.10 -4.84 -25.94
C ALA A 48 6.52 -3.76 -25.03
N ASP A 49 5.37 -4.01 -24.42
CA ASP A 49 4.69 -3.02 -23.58
C ASP A 49 5.52 -2.67 -22.35
N TYR A 50 6.15 -3.67 -21.72
CA TYR A 50 7.00 -3.41 -20.57
C TYR A 50 8.29 -2.66 -20.92
N MET A 51 8.91 -3.04 -22.05
CA MET A 51 10.09 -2.32 -22.55
C MET A 51 9.74 -0.86 -22.86
N ASN A 52 8.58 -0.59 -23.46
CA ASN A 52 8.13 0.76 -23.74
C ASN A 52 7.77 1.54 -22.45
N GLN A 53 7.18 0.87 -21.46
CA GLN A 53 6.88 1.47 -20.15
C GLN A 53 8.14 1.86 -19.37
N THR A 54 9.18 1.02 -19.41
CA THR A 54 10.35 1.14 -18.51
C THR A 54 11.57 1.76 -19.19
N TRP A 55 11.80 1.41 -20.46
CA TRP A 55 12.97 1.83 -21.24
C TRP A 55 12.57 2.28 -22.67
N PRO A 56 11.80 3.37 -22.81
CA PRO A 56 11.21 3.78 -24.09
C PRO A 56 12.24 4.10 -25.18
N GLU A 57 13.44 4.59 -24.82
CA GLU A 57 14.47 4.94 -25.80
C GLU A 57 15.39 3.78 -26.19
N SER A 58 15.63 2.83 -25.28
CA SER A 58 16.65 1.80 -25.40
C SER A 58 16.13 0.37 -25.55
N GLY A 59 14.86 0.12 -25.23
CA GLY A 59 14.26 -1.21 -25.30
C GLY A 59 14.11 -1.75 -26.73
N GLN A 60 13.60 -0.94 -27.66
CA GLN A 60 13.36 -1.38 -29.04
C GLN A 60 14.64 -1.85 -29.75
N PRO A 61 15.79 -1.12 -29.66
CA PRO A 61 17.04 -1.58 -30.25
C PRO A 61 17.55 -2.92 -29.72
N LEU A 62 17.38 -3.20 -28.42
CA LEU A 62 17.75 -4.49 -27.85
C LEU A 62 16.85 -5.61 -28.36
N ILE A 63 15.53 -5.37 -28.47
CA ILE A 63 14.59 -6.32 -29.08
C ILE A 63 15.02 -6.64 -30.52
N THR A 64 15.29 -5.62 -31.34
CA THR A 64 15.72 -5.82 -32.74
C THR A 64 17.03 -6.61 -32.82
N LEU A 65 18.01 -6.29 -31.98
CA LEU A 65 19.26 -7.05 -31.92
C LEU A 65 19.03 -8.53 -31.58
N LEU A 66 18.16 -8.82 -30.61
CA LEU A 66 17.83 -10.20 -30.23
C LEU A 66 17.08 -10.94 -31.35
N GLN A 67 16.15 -10.27 -32.03
CA GLN A 67 15.43 -10.82 -33.19
C GLN A 67 16.40 -11.22 -34.30
N GLU A 68 17.32 -10.32 -34.67
CA GLU A 68 18.35 -10.60 -35.69
C GLU A 68 19.31 -11.72 -35.26
N LEU A 69 19.67 -11.78 -33.97
CA LEU A 69 20.59 -12.78 -33.43
C LEU A 69 20.05 -14.21 -33.50
N VAL A 70 18.74 -14.39 -33.35
CA VAL A 70 18.12 -15.73 -33.42
C VAL A 70 18.14 -16.33 -34.83
N SER A 71 18.29 -15.50 -35.85
CA SER A 71 18.42 -15.92 -37.25
C SER A 71 19.87 -16.33 -37.62
N LEU A 72 20.84 -16.17 -36.72
CA LEU A 72 22.25 -16.51 -36.95
C LEU A 72 22.64 -17.86 -36.33
N PRO A 73 23.64 -18.56 -36.90
CA PRO A 73 24.27 -19.72 -36.26
C PRO A 73 24.90 -19.37 -34.89
N GLU A 74 24.90 -20.33 -33.96
CA GLU A 74 25.61 -20.17 -32.69
C GLU A 74 27.11 -19.88 -32.93
N GLY A 75 27.66 -18.93 -32.19
CA GLY A 75 29.04 -18.45 -32.34
C GLY A 75 29.23 -17.25 -33.25
N GLU A 76 28.19 -16.82 -33.99
CA GLU A 76 28.25 -15.58 -34.77
C GLU A 76 27.84 -14.36 -33.93
N GLU A 77 28.58 -13.27 -34.07
CA GLU A 77 28.31 -12.00 -33.39
C GLU A 77 27.48 -11.08 -34.29
N ARG A 78 26.45 -10.46 -33.71
CA ARG A 78 25.67 -9.42 -34.37
C ARG A 78 25.88 -8.08 -33.69
N SER A 79 26.06 -7.02 -34.48
CA SER A 79 26.18 -5.66 -33.97
C SER A 79 25.05 -4.78 -34.47
N TYR A 80 24.49 -3.97 -33.58
CA TYR A 80 23.50 -2.95 -33.86
C TYR A 80 24.04 -1.57 -33.47
N GLN A 81 24.04 -0.62 -34.41
CA GLN A 81 24.41 0.76 -34.16
C GLN A 81 23.15 1.61 -34.02
N MET A 82 23.07 2.39 -32.93
CA MET A 82 21.92 3.24 -32.68
C MET A 82 21.88 4.40 -33.69
N PRO A 83 20.68 4.79 -34.18
CA PRO A 83 20.53 5.98 -34.99
C PRO A 83 21.07 7.22 -34.27
N GLN A 84 21.92 8.01 -34.94
CA GLN A 84 22.40 9.28 -34.37
C GLN A 84 21.31 10.35 -34.51
N PRO A 85 21.07 11.19 -33.49
CA PRO A 85 20.14 12.31 -33.62
C PRO A 85 20.59 13.26 -34.73
N LEU A 86 19.64 13.63 -35.59
CA LEU A 86 19.87 14.56 -36.70
C LEU A 86 20.10 15.98 -36.14
N LYS A 87 21.37 16.43 -36.26
CA LYS A 87 21.92 17.80 -36.08
C LYS A 87 22.33 18.25 -34.67
N GLY A 88 23.58 18.75 -34.59
CA GLY A 88 24.04 19.77 -33.65
C GLY A 88 24.71 19.29 -32.36
N HIS A 89 24.37 18.12 -31.84
CA HIS A 89 25.08 17.52 -30.70
C HIS A 89 26.17 16.58 -31.20
N ARG A 90 27.35 16.56 -30.59
CA ARG A 90 28.31 15.44 -30.75
C ARG A 90 27.80 14.27 -29.90
N PRO A 91 27.12 13.24 -30.45
CA PRO A 91 26.65 12.15 -29.63
C PRO A 91 27.78 11.12 -29.55
N GLY A 92 28.07 10.61 -28.35
CA GLY A 92 28.98 9.46 -28.21
C GLY A 92 28.43 8.26 -28.99
N LEU A 93 29.32 7.47 -29.60
CA LEU A 93 28.94 6.22 -30.28
C LEU A 93 28.17 5.31 -29.31
N LYS A 94 26.91 5.00 -29.64
CA LYS A 94 26.10 3.98 -28.97
C LYS A 94 26.01 2.75 -29.85
N GLN A 95 26.55 1.64 -29.37
CA GLN A 95 26.57 0.38 -30.11
C GLN A 95 26.31 -0.79 -29.17
N LEU A 96 25.57 -1.78 -29.67
CA LEU A 96 25.34 -3.05 -29.03
C LEU A 96 25.91 -4.15 -29.91
N SER A 97 26.55 -5.14 -29.31
CA SER A 97 27.02 -6.33 -30.00
C SER A 97 26.67 -7.55 -29.16
N ALA A 98 26.05 -8.57 -29.73
CA ALA A 98 25.62 -9.75 -29.01
C ALA A 98 26.05 -11.03 -29.71
N ILE A 99 26.35 -12.05 -28.92
CA ILE A 99 26.75 -13.38 -29.39
C ILE A 99 26.14 -14.44 -28.48
N VAL A 100 25.57 -15.48 -29.08
CA VAL A 100 25.21 -16.73 -28.39
C VAL A 100 26.38 -17.68 -28.57
N ARG A 101 27.08 -18.01 -27.49
CA ARG A 101 28.24 -18.91 -27.55
C ARG A 101 27.81 -20.38 -27.46
N PRO A 102 28.65 -21.31 -27.95
CA PRO A 102 28.52 -22.72 -27.62
C PRO A 102 28.42 -22.89 -26.10
N GLU A 103 27.62 -23.86 -25.62
CA GLU A 103 27.25 -24.07 -24.20
C GLU A 103 26.09 -23.20 -23.66
N SER A 104 25.31 -22.53 -24.53
CA SER A 104 24.14 -21.72 -24.11
C SER A 104 24.46 -20.50 -23.25
N SER A 105 25.69 -19.99 -23.31
CA SER A 105 26.04 -18.71 -22.67
C SER A 105 25.79 -17.55 -23.64
N PHE A 106 25.08 -16.53 -23.16
CA PHE A 106 24.82 -15.30 -23.90
C PHE A 106 25.76 -14.21 -23.45
N SER A 107 26.27 -13.42 -24.40
CA SER A 107 27.05 -12.24 -24.09
C SER A 107 26.68 -11.07 -24.94
N LEU A 108 26.57 -9.91 -24.29
CA LEU A 108 26.24 -8.65 -24.92
C LEU A 108 27.24 -7.58 -24.50
N THR A 109 27.87 -6.95 -25.47
CA THR A 109 28.77 -5.82 -25.30
C THR A 109 28.02 -4.54 -25.64
N ALA A 110 27.91 -3.64 -24.66
CA ALA A 110 27.34 -2.32 -24.83
C ALA A 110 28.44 -1.26 -24.79
N VAL A 111 28.39 -0.33 -25.74
CA VAL A 111 29.36 0.76 -25.89
C VAL A 111 28.58 2.07 -25.85
N GLY A 112 28.92 2.97 -24.92
CA GLY A 112 28.24 4.25 -24.81
C GLY A 112 28.56 5.06 -23.54
N GLY A 113 27.59 5.85 -23.09
CA GLY A 113 27.62 6.52 -21.78
C GLY A 113 27.22 5.58 -20.64
N LEU A 114 27.54 5.95 -19.39
CA LEU A 114 27.25 5.11 -18.21
C LEU A 114 25.76 4.77 -18.10
N HIS A 115 24.86 5.76 -18.21
CA HIS A 115 23.41 5.56 -18.14
C HIS A 115 22.91 4.53 -19.16
N PHE A 116 23.29 4.70 -20.42
CA PHE A 116 22.91 3.79 -21.50
C PHE A 116 23.37 2.35 -21.21
N VAL A 117 24.61 2.19 -20.78
CA VAL A 117 25.14 0.86 -20.50
C VAL A 117 24.45 0.23 -19.28
N SER A 118 24.14 1.02 -18.24
CA SER A 118 23.36 0.57 -17.09
C SER A 118 21.95 0.11 -17.50
N GLU A 119 21.23 0.90 -18.30
CA GLU A 119 19.89 0.53 -18.80
C GLU A 119 19.91 -0.77 -19.61
N ILE A 120 20.94 -0.99 -20.43
CA ILE A 120 21.09 -2.23 -21.19
C ILE A 120 21.32 -3.42 -20.25
N GLY A 121 22.11 -3.24 -19.19
CA GLY A 121 22.27 -4.25 -18.15
C GLY A 121 20.95 -4.60 -17.46
N GLU A 122 20.14 -3.59 -17.11
CA GLU A 122 18.81 -3.78 -16.51
C GLU A 122 17.87 -4.53 -17.46
N GLN A 123 17.73 -4.07 -18.70
CA GLN A 123 16.89 -4.70 -19.73
C GLN A 123 17.27 -6.16 -19.96
N LEU A 124 18.56 -6.43 -20.09
CA LEU A 124 19.08 -7.77 -20.33
C LEU A 124 18.84 -8.69 -19.14
N SER A 125 19.06 -8.18 -17.92
CA SER A 125 18.80 -8.93 -16.69
C SER A 125 17.32 -9.27 -16.52
N TRP A 126 16.42 -8.35 -16.90
CA TRP A 126 14.98 -8.57 -16.90
C TRP A 126 14.56 -9.60 -17.95
N LEU A 127 14.96 -9.41 -19.22
CA LEU A 127 14.63 -10.34 -20.32
C LEU A 127 15.09 -11.75 -20.01
N ALA A 128 16.34 -11.90 -19.57
CA ALA A 128 16.88 -13.21 -19.23
C ALA A 128 16.14 -13.86 -18.06
N SER A 129 15.58 -13.06 -17.13
CA SER A 129 14.77 -13.56 -16.02
C SER A 129 13.35 -13.94 -16.44
N ALA A 130 12.70 -13.10 -17.26
CA ALA A 130 11.34 -13.30 -17.74
C ALA A 130 11.24 -14.47 -18.72
N LEU A 131 12.25 -14.64 -19.58
CA LEU A 131 12.32 -15.67 -20.62
C LEU A 131 13.05 -16.93 -20.11
N ARG A 132 12.69 -17.38 -18.89
CA ARG A 132 13.14 -18.65 -18.34
C ARG A 132 12.03 -19.70 -18.43
N PRO A 133 12.37 -20.96 -18.74
CA PRO A 133 11.40 -22.04 -18.68
C PRO A 133 10.91 -22.22 -17.23
N SER A 134 9.61 -22.34 -17.03
CA SER A 134 9.09 -22.76 -15.73
C SER A 134 9.43 -24.23 -15.50
N LEU A 135 10.13 -24.52 -14.40
CA LEU A 135 10.58 -25.86 -14.03
C LEU A 135 9.48 -26.71 -13.40
N THR A 136 8.32 -26.14 -13.11
CA THR A 136 7.22 -26.78 -12.38
C THR A 136 5.88 -26.50 -13.04
N HIS A 137 5.15 -27.56 -13.34
CA HIS A 137 3.81 -27.48 -13.91
C HIS A 137 2.83 -26.88 -12.89
N GLY A 138 2.05 -25.89 -13.31
CA GLY A 138 0.91 -25.38 -12.54
C GLY A 138 1.24 -24.44 -11.38
N ARG A 139 2.43 -23.82 -11.34
CA ARG A 139 2.78 -22.77 -10.36
C ARG A 139 3.51 -21.60 -11.01
N VAL A 140 3.38 -20.43 -10.40
CA VAL A 140 4.19 -19.25 -10.73
C VAL A 140 5.49 -19.30 -9.93
N MET A 141 6.61 -19.06 -10.60
CA MET A 141 7.96 -19.10 -10.01
C MET A 141 8.53 -17.69 -9.93
N GLY A 142 8.97 -17.28 -8.75
CA GLY A 142 9.63 -16.00 -8.53
C GLY A 142 11.12 -16.08 -8.83
N TYR A 143 11.65 -15.12 -9.59
CA TYR A 143 13.09 -14.98 -9.85
C TYR A 143 13.55 -13.54 -9.64
N ILE A 144 14.81 -13.39 -9.25
CA ILE A 144 15.45 -12.08 -9.02
C ILE A 144 16.81 -12.09 -9.71
N PRO A 145 17.06 -11.23 -10.71
CA PRO A 145 18.40 -11.09 -11.25
C PRO A 145 19.30 -10.38 -10.25
N ARG A 146 20.55 -10.83 -10.17
CA ARG A 146 21.60 -10.26 -9.34
C ARG A 146 22.89 -10.09 -10.12
N LEU A 147 23.55 -8.98 -9.85
CA LEU A 147 24.91 -8.74 -10.32
C LEU A 147 25.87 -9.59 -9.47
N ARG A 148 26.51 -10.59 -10.08
CA ARG A 148 27.43 -11.50 -9.37
C ARG A 148 28.84 -10.93 -9.29
N SER A 149 29.33 -10.35 -10.38
CA SER A 149 30.68 -9.81 -10.45
C SER A 149 30.78 -8.66 -11.45
N LEU A 150 31.53 -7.62 -11.10
CA LEU A 150 31.91 -6.52 -11.99
C LEU A 150 33.43 -6.41 -11.98
N ARG A 151 34.06 -6.64 -13.13
CA ARG A 151 35.51 -6.64 -13.30
C ARG A 151 35.92 -5.50 -14.23
N LEU A 152 36.76 -4.60 -13.75
CA LEU A 152 37.39 -3.60 -14.60
C LEU A 152 38.56 -4.23 -15.35
N LEU A 153 38.56 -4.12 -16.67
CA LEU A 153 39.66 -4.57 -17.52
C LEU A 153 40.70 -3.44 -17.64
N PRO A 154 42.00 -3.78 -17.74
CA PRO A 154 43.06 -2.79 -17.77
C PRO A 154 42.84 -1.78 -18.89
N PRO A 155 43.03 -0.46 -18.65
CA PRO A 155 42.75 0.57 -19.62
C PRO A 155 43.78 0.56 -20.75
N GLY A 156 43.53 -0.23 -21.79
CA GLY A 156 44.19 -0.06 -23.08
C GLY A 156 43.55 1.12 -23.79
N THR A 157 44.20 2.30 -23.80
CA THR A 157 43.84 3.49 -24.60
C THR A 157 42.70 4.41 -24.09
N GLY A 158 42.60 4.65 -22.78
CA GLY A 158 41.75 5.72 -22.23
C GLY A 158 40.23 5.47 -22.29
N LYS A 159 39.82 4.24 -22.64
CA LYS A 159 38.45 3.74 -22.53
C LYS A 159 38.32 2.85 -21.30
N THR A 160 37.28 3.07 -20.50
CA THR A 160 36.93 2.15 -19.42
C THR A 160 36.25 0.93 -20.01
N ILE A 161 36.83 -0.24 -19.80
CA ILE A 161 36.28 -1.52 -20.23
C ILE A 161 35.93 -2.32 -18.97
N ALA A 162 34.72 -2.87 -18.90
CA ALA A 162 34.32 -3.74 -17.81
C ALA A 162 33.64 -5.02 -18.31
N SER A 163 33.69 -6.06 -17.50
CA SER A 163 32.93 -7.30 -17.68
C SER A 163 32.02 -7.51 -16.48
N CYS A 164 30.79 -7.90 -16.73
CA CYS A 164 29.72 -8.01 -15.76
C CYS A 164 29.06 -9.39 -15.88
N ASP A 165 29.01 -10.15 -14.78
CA ASP A 165 28.30 -11.44 -14.75
C ASP A 165 26.97 -11.27 -14.04
N ILE A 166 25.87 -11.63 -14.70
CA ILE A 166 24.53 -11.56 -14.14
C ILE A 166 24.04 -12.99 -13.86
N SER A 167 23.63 -13.25 -12.63
CA SER A 167 22.99 -14.50 -12.21
C SER A 167 21.52 -14.29 -11.94
N ILE A 168 20.70 -15.29 -12.23
CA ILE A 168 19.26 -15.25 -11.96
C ILE A 168 18.99 -16.20 -10.80
N GLU A 169 18.64 -15.63 -9.66
CA GLU A 169 18.43 -16.37 -8.42
C GLU A 169 16.96 -16.73 -8.25
N PHE A 170 16.69 -17.93 -7.72
CA PHE A 170 15.34 -18.35 -7.38
C PHE A 170 14.83 -17.58 -6.16
N GLY A 171 13.74 -16.85 -6.34
CA GLY A 171 13.13 -15.96 -5.35
C GLY A 171 11.90 -16.55 -4.64
N GLY A 172 11.69 -17.87 -4.72
CA GLY A 172 10.58 -18.60 -4.10
C GLY A 172 9.43 -18.93 -5.06
N THR A 173 8.56 -19.86 -4.66
CA THR A 173 7.30 -20.14 -5.37
C THR A 173 6.17 -19.30 -4.79
N GLU A 174 5.06 -19.25 -5.52
CA GLU A 174 3.77 -18.85 -4.96
C GLU A 174 3.51 -19.64 -3.65
N ASP A 175 3.28 -18.91 -2.57
CA ASP A 175 2.93 -19.48 -1.26
C ASP A 175 1.41 -19.63 -1.21
N ARG A 176 0.93 -20.89 -1.29
CA ARG A 176 -0.51 -21.23 -1.35
C ARG A 176 -1.27 -20.91 -0.06
N SER A 177 -0.60 -20.41 0.98
CA SER A 177 -1.22 -20.04 2.24
C SER A 177 -2.04 -18.74 2.12
N LEU A 178 -3.18 -18.77 1.42
CA LEU A 178 -4.31 -17.84 1.56
C LEU A 178 -3.93 -16.34 1.77
N LYS A 179 -2.86 -15.85 1.13
CA LYS A 179 -2.50 -14.44 1.27
C LYS A 179 -3.52 -13.62 0.46
N PRO A 180 -4.07 -12.54 1.03
CA PRO A 180 -4.89 -11.59 0.30
C PRO A 180 -4.21 -11.22 -1.02
N GLY A 181 -4.94 -11.31 -2.14
CA GLY A 181 -4.50 -10.85 -3.46
C GLY A 181 -4.07 -11.94 -4.43
N LEU A 182 -4.04 -13.23 -4.06
CA LEU A 182 -3.44 -14.31 -4.89
C LEU A 182 -4.40 -15.09 -5.82
N CYS A 183 -5.68 -14.73 -5.94
CA CYS A 183 -6.62 -15.51 -6.76
C CYS A 183 -6.24 -15.59 -8.25
N TRP A 184 -5.29 -14.78 -8.72
CA TRP A 184 -4.78 -14.78 -10.09
C TRP A 184 -3.77 -15.90 -10.40
N GLY A 185 -3.21 -16.62 -9.41
CA GLY A 185 -2.15 -17.60 -9.65
C GLY A 185 -2.50 -18.68 -10.68
N LYS A 186 -3.80 -19.05 -10.74
CA LYS A 186 -4.33 -20.01 -11.73
C LYS A 186 -4.32 -19.48 -13.18
N LEU A 187 -4.41 -18.16 -13.40
CA LEU A 187 -4.38 -17.54 -14.74
C LEU A 187 -3.01 -17.69 -15.41
N CYS A 188 -1.95 -17.60 -14.62
CA CYS A 188 -0.58 -17.49 -15.14
C CYS A 188 0.28 -18.73 -14.82
N CYS A 189 -0.36 -19.90 -14.66
CA CYS A 189 0.33 -21.16 -14.44
C CYS A 189 1.44 -21.37 -15.49
N GLY A 190 2.67 -21.62 -15.02
CA GLY A 190 3.81 -21.82 -15.91
C GLY A 190 4.52 -20.54 -16.36
N THR A 191 4.12 -19.37 -15.84
CA THR A 191 4.80 -18.09 -16.07
C THR A 191 5.78 -17.78 -14.93
N VAL A 192 6.79 -16.98 -15.24
CA VAL A 192 7.79 -16.48 -14.28
C VAL A 192 7.40 -15.09 -13.77
N LEU A 193 7.46 -14.89 -12.45
CA LEU A 193 7.39 -13.59 -11.79
C LEU A 193 8.80 -13.04 -11.56
N VAL A 194 9.14 -11.94 -12.23
CA VAL A 194 10.42 -11.25 -12.06
C VAL A 194 10.27 -10.17 -10.99
N LYS A 195 11.05 -10.30 -9.91
CA LYS A 195 11.04 -9.33 -8.79
C LYS A 195 12.14 -8.29 -8.96
N GLY A 196 11.97 -7.15 -8.27
CA GLY A 196 12.97 -6.08 -8.22
C GLY A 196 12.89 -5.09 -9.38
N PHE A 197 11.89 -5.21 -10.25
CA PHE A 197 11.66 -4.31 -11.37
C PHE A 197 10.45 -3.40 -11.12
N PRO A 198 10.47 -2.17 -11.68
CA PRO A 198 9.40 -1.21 -11.46
C PRO A 198 8.09 -1.67 -12.12
N ILE A 199 6.99 -1.37 -11.44
CA ILE A 199 5.62 -1.53 -11.93
C ILE A 199 4.87 -0.21 -11.72
N LEU A 200 3.75 -0.03 -12.41
CA LEU A 200 2.91 1.15 -12.21
C LEU A 200 2.31 1.18 -10.81
N LYS A 201 2.37 2.35 -10.16
CA LYS A 201 1.68 2.59 -8.89
C LYS A 201 0.17 2.57 -9.08
N ARG A 202 -0.57 2.16 -8.05
CA ARG A 202 -2.05 2.07 -8.05
C ARG A 202 -2.63 2.90 -6.92
N SER A 203 -3.90 3.30 -7.02
CA SER A 203 -4.57 3.99 -5.90
C SER A 203 -4.67 3.11 -4.66
N ILE A 204 -4.80 1.78 -4.84
CA ILE A 204 -4.83 0.81 -3.75
C ILE A 204 -3.69 -0.18 -3.97
N PRO A 205 -2.66 -0.18 -3.09
CA PRO A 205 -1.54 -1.08 -3.22
C PRO A 205 -1.95 -2.50 -2.81
N LYS A 206 -1.10 -3.48 -3.15
CA LYS A 206 -1.25 -4.88 -2.73
C LYS A 206 -2.58 -5.54 -3.12
N THR A 207 -3.08 -5.17 -4.29
CA THR A 207 -4.38 -5.60 -4.81
C THR A 207 -4.34 -6.86 -5.66
N GLY A 208 -3.16 -7.37 -6.01
CA GLY A 208 -2.96 -8.54 -6.86
C GLY A 208 -2.24 -8.23 -8.17
N LEU A 209 -2.64 -8.92 -9.24
CA LEU A 209 -2.03 -8.86 -10.57
C LEU A 209 -2.76 -7.87 -11.49
N GLU A 210 -2.10 -6.79 -11.89
CA GLU A 210 -2.58 -5.89 -12.93
C GLU A 210 -2.34 -6.47 -14.31
N MET A 211 -3.34 -6.43 -15.18
CA MET A 211 -3.26 -6.91 -16.56
C MET A 211 -4.36 -6.25 -17.38
N SER A 212 -4.22 -6.23 -18.71
CA SER A 212 -5.25 -5.62 -19.57
C SER A 212 -6.56 -6.42 -19.52
N LEU A 213 -7.70 -5.75 -19.73
CA LEU A 213 -9.00 -6.43 -19.79
C LEU A 213 -9.02 -7.52 -20.86
N ALA A 214 -8.36 -7.26 -21.99
CA ALA A 214 -8.27 -8.19 -23.11
C ALA A 214 -7.50 -9.46 -22.72
N GLU A 215 -6.41 -9.34 -21.98
CA GLU A 215 -5.67 -10.50 -21.48
C GLU A 215 -6.51 -11.31 -20.48
N ILE A 216 -7.24 -10.65 -19.57
CA ILE A 216 -8.13 -11.34 -18.62
C ILE A 216 -9.18 -12.15 -19.39
N ALA A 217 -9.83 -11.51 -20.36
CA ALA A 217 -10.83 -12.13 -21.23
C ALA A 217 -10.28 -13.29 -22.03
N THR A 218 -9.07 -13.15 -22.58
CA THR A 218 -8.41 -14.19 -23.35
C THR A 218 -8.10 -15.42 -22.50
N ILE A 219 -7.54 -15.23 -21.29
CA ILE A 219 -7.19 -16.35 -20.41
C ILE A 219 -8.45 -17.06 -19.88
N ILE A 220 -9.48 -16.29 -19.52
CA ILE A 220 -10.76 -16.85 -19.08
C ILE A 220 -11.50 -17.55 -20.25
N GLY A 221 -11.17 -17.21 -21.49
CA GLY A 221 -11.87 -17.71 -22.67
C GLY A 221 -13.26 -17.09 -22.82
N SER A 222 -13.40 -15.81 -22.45
CA SER A 222 -14.66 -15.09 -22.51
C SER A 222 -14.65 -14.02 -23.61
N GLY A 223 -15.69 -14.01 -24.44
CA GLY A 223 -15.92 -12.93 -25.41
C GLY A 223 -16.86 -11.84 -24.90
N GLN A 224 -17.34 -11.93 -23.67
CA GLN A 224 -18.40 -11.07 -23.14
C GLN A 224 -18.18 -10.73 -21.66
N VAL A 225 -18.40 -9.47 -21.32
CA VAL A 225 -18.59 -9.03 -19.93
C VAL A 225 -20.06 -8.71 -19.75
N VAL A 226 -20.69 -9.34 -18.77
CA VAL A 226 -22.14 -9.24 -18.53
C VAL A 226 -22.42 -8.61 -17.17
N ARG A 227 -23.49 -7.82 -17.09
CA ARG A 227 -24.07 -7.44 -15.81
C ARG A 227 -25.12 -8.48 -15.42
N TRP A 228 -24.89 -9.19 -14.33
CA TRP A 228 -25.82 -10.17 -13.79
C TRP A 228 -26.28 -9.71 -12.40
N GLY A 229 -27.50 -9.20 -12.31
CA GLY A 229 -27.98 -8.49 -11.11
C GLY A 229 -27.16 -7.23 -10.82
N GLN A 230 -26.57 -7.15 -9.63
CA GLN A 230 -25.67 -6.05 -9.25
C GLN A 230 -24.20 -6.31 -9.61
N ARG A 231 -23.86 -7.50 -10.11
CA ARG A 231 -22.48 -7.93 -10.36
C ARG A 231 -22.10 -7.74 -11.81
N ILE A 232 -20.84 -7.40 -12.04
CA ILE A 232 -20.22 -7.42 -13.37
C ILE A 232 -19.32 -8.65 -13.43
N ILE A 233 -19.61 -9.52 -14.40
CA ILE A 233 -19.03 -10.86 -14.49
C ILE A 233 -18.48 -11.09 -15.89
N MET A 234 -17.30 -11.68 -15.94
CA MET A 234 -16.72 -12.28 -17.13
C MET A 234 -16.64 -13.79 -16.92
N LYS A 235 -17.21 -14.56 -17.84
CA LYS A 235 -17.38 -16.00 -17.68
C LYS A 235 -16.73 -16.79 -18.80
N GLY A 236 -15.91 -17.75 -18.41
CA GLY A 236 -15.36 -18.81 -19.23
C GLY A 236 -16.09 -20.14 -19.05
N PHE A 237 -15.46 -21.22 -19.49
CA PHE A 237 -15.99 -22.56 -19.26
C PHE A 237 -15.90 -22.95 -17.78
N ASN A 238 -14.69 -22.95 -17.22
CA ASN A 238 -14.36 -23.35 -15.84
C ASN A 238 -13.86 -22.18 -14.97
N MET A 239 -13.85 -20.95 -15.49
CA MET A 239 -13.39 -19.75 -14.80
C MET A 239 -14.46 -18.66 -14.79
N LEU A 240 -14.50 -17.89 -13.71
CA LEU A 240 -15.40 -16.76 -13.51
C LEU A 240 -14.60 -15.61 -12.89
N ALA A 241 -14.60 -14.44 -13.52
CA ALA A 241 -14.07 -13.22 -12.92
C ALA A 241 -15.21 -12.26 -12.58
N ILE A 242 -15.21 -11.74 -11.36
CA ILE A 242 -16.26 -10.88 -10.82
C ILE A 242 -15.62 -9.60 -10.33
N VAL A 243 -16.16 -8.44 -10.72
CA VAL A 243 -15.74 -7.16 -10.13
C VAL A 243 -16.08 -7.18 -8.65
N THR A 244 -15.11 -6.88 -7.79
CA THR A 244 -15.30 -6.77 -6.33
C THR A 244 -15.07 -5.36 -5.81
N LEU A 245 -14.29 -4.56 -6.52
CA LEU A 245 -13.98 -3.18 -6.14
C LEU A 245 -13.76 -2.31 -7.38
N ALA A 246 -14.28 -1.09 -7.34
CA ALA A 246 -13.89 -0.03 -8.26
C ALA A 246 -13.31 1.13 -7.44
N ALA A 247 -12.02 1.39 -7.60
CA ALA A 247 -11.32 2.50 -6.98
C ALA A 247 -11.17 3.66 -7.98
N ALA A 248 -10.35 4.67 -7.67
CA ALA A 248 -10.18 5.83 -8.54
C ALA A 248 -9.64 5.44 -9.94
N ASP A 249 -8.56 4.65 -9.99
CA ASP A 249 -7.82 4.33 -11.22
C ASP A 249 -7.84 2.82 -11.59
N ILE A 250 -8.37 1.97 -10.71
CA ILE A 250 -8.38 0.51 -10.89
C ILE A 250 -9.77 -0.11 -10.67
N ILE A 251 -10.00 -1.23 -11.36
CA ILE A 251 -11.06 -2.19 -11.09
C ILE A 251 -10.43 -3.50 -10.64
N VAL A 252 -10.88 -4.01 -9.51
CA VAL A 252 -10.40 -5.28 -8.96
C VAL A 252 -11.41 -6.38 -9.29
N TRP A 253 -10.90 -7.44 -9.91
CA TRP A 253 -11.61 -8.65 -10.26
C TRP A 253 -11.19 -9.78 -9.32
N HIS A 254 -12.15 -10.46 -8.74
CA HIS A 254 -11.91 -11.74 -8.08
C HIS A 254 -12.10 -12.88 -9.07
N LEU A 255 -11.15 -13.82 -9.10
CA LEU A 255 -11.20 -15.01 -9.94
C LEU A 255 -11.65 -16.22 -9.13
N LEU A 256 -12.72 -16.86 -9.60
CA LEU A 256 -13.12 -18.21 -9.20
C LEU A 256 -12.77 -19.19 -10.33
N VAL A 257 -12.21 -20.33 -9.94
CA VAL A 257 -11.90 -21.43 -10.85
C VAL A 257 -12.60 -22.68 -10.30
N SER A 258 -13.15 -23.51 -11.19
CA SER A 258 -13.65 -24.83 -10.80
C SER A 258 -12.50 -25.68 -10.26
N ASP A 259 -12.80 -26.59 -9.35
CA ASP A 259 -11.78 -27.48 -8.79
C ASP A 259 -11.27 -28.47 -9.86
N GLU A 260 -12.18 -28.91 -10.74
CA GLU A 260 -11.87 -29.78 -11.88
C GLU A 260 -11.83 -29.01 -13.21
N ALA A 261 -10.84 -29.30 -14.05
CA ALA A 261 -10.58 -28.53 -15.26
C ALA A 261 -11.68 -28.66 -16.33
N ASP A 262 -12.39 -29.79 -16.35
CA ASP A 262 -13.48 -30.14 -17.27
C ASP A 262 -14.87 -29.81 -16.71
N GLU A 263 -14.94 -29.24 -15.50
CA GLU A 263 -16.19 -28.82 -14.89
C GLU A 263 -16.56 -27.39 -15.29
N ARG A 264 -17.83 -27.21 -15.68
CA ARG A 264 -18.38 -25.90 -15.98
C ARG A 264 -18.70 -25.14 -14.70
N ILE A 265 -18.16 -23.92 -14.57
CA ILE A 265 -18.57 -22.99 -13.50
C ILE A 265 -19.90 -22.31 -13.84
N SER A 266 -20.78 -22.13 -12.85
CA SER A 266 -22.11 -21.53 -13.02
C SER A 266 -22.13 -20.03 -12.71
N TYR A 267 -23.09 -19.29 -13.27
CA TYR A 267 -23.37 -17.89 -12.86
C TYR A 267 -24.00 -17.80 -11.47
N VAL A 268 -24.45 -18.93 -10.92
CA VAL A 268 -25.03 -19.07 -9.57
C VAL A 268 -24.14 -19.94 -8.68
N ASP A 269 -22.83 -19.85 -8.87
CA ASP A 269 -21.86 -20.55 -8.01
C ASP A 269 -22.03 -20.09 -6.54
N PRO A 270 -22.22 -21.00 -5.57
CA PRO A 270 -22.45 -20.64 -4.17
C PRO A 270 -21.36 -19.76 -3.54
N ARG A 271 -20.11 -19.87 -4.02
CA ARG A 271 -18.99 -19.03 -3.55
C ARG A 271 -19.21 -17.55 -3.86
N LEU A 272 -20.12 -17.23 -4.78
CA LEU A 272 -20.51 -15.84 -5.04
C LEU A 272 -21.25 -15.23 -3.87
N ASP A 273 -22.02 -16.00 -3.12
CA ASP A 273 -22.81 -15.49 -1.98
C ASP A 273 -21.90 -15.08 -0.80
N GLU A 274 -20.69 -15.63 -0.73
CA GLU A 274 -19.67 -15.31 0.26
C GLU A 274 -18.92 -14.00 -0.05
N LEU A 275 -19.00 -13.51 -1.30
CA LEU A 275 -18.37 -12.25 -1.69
C LEU A 275 -19.20 -11.08 -1.18
N ASP A 276 -18.59 -10.25 -0.35
CA ASP A 276 -19.22 -9.02 0.14
C ASP A 276 -19.62 -8.14 -1.05
N ASN A 277 -20.93 -7.88 -1.18
CA ASN A 277 -21.47 -6.99 -2.20
C ASN A 277 -21.20 -5.55 -1.75
N GLY A 278 -19.92 -5.15 -1.73
CA GLY A 278 -19.56 -3.74 -1.63
C GLY A 278 -20.42 -2.94 -2.61
N ASN A 279 -20.88 -1.75 -2.23
CA ASN A 279 -21.95 -1.06 -2.95
C ASN A 279 -21.56 -0.80 -4.42
N MET A 280 -21.96 -1.70 -5.34
CA MET A 280 -21.70 -1.63 -6.79
C MET A 280 -22.78 -0.81 -7.52
N GLU A 281 -23.68 -0.16 -6.78
CA GLU A 281 -24.63 0.80 -7.31
C GLU A 281 -23.88 1.98 -7.93
N GLY A 282 -23.85 2.02 -9.27
CA GLY A 282 -23.21 3.08 -10.05
C GLY A 282 -22.07 2.64 -10.96
N ILE A 283 -21.54 1.41 -10.83
CA ILE A 283 -20.51 0.92 -11.75
C ILE A 283 -21.19 0.53 -13.07
N THR A 284 -20.95 1.28 -14.14
CA THR A 284 -21.42 0.94 -15.49
C THR A 284 -20.35 0.13 -16.25
N LEU A 285 -20.74 -0.60 -17.29
CA LEU A 285 -19.77 -1.31 -18.14
C LEU A 285 -18.78 -0.37 -18.84
N ARG A 286 -19.13 0.91 -19.02
CA ARG A 286 -18.23 1.91 -19.63
C ARG A 286 -17.02 2.22 -18.76
N ILE A 287 -17.17 2.18 -17.44
CA ILE A 287 -16.05 2.40 -16.50
C ILE A 287 -14.95 1.35 -16.68
N LEU A 288 -15.27 0.18 -17.24
CA LEU A 288 -14.28 -0.84 -17.56
C LEU A 288 -13.28 -0.37 -18.63
N GLU A 289 -13.67 0.53 -19.52
CA GLU A 289 -12.78 1.01 -20.59
C GLU A 289 -11.80 2.09 -20.10
N GLU A 290 -12.16 2.79 -19.02
CA GLU A 290 -11.42 3.95 -18.52
C GLU A 290 -10.41 3.60 -17.42
N LYS A 291 -10.51 2.40 -16.84
CA LYS A 291 -9.74 2.02 -15.65
C LYS A 291 -8.82 0.84 -15.93
N ARG A 292 -7.74 0.78 -15.17
CA ARG A 292 -6.82 -0.36 -15.21
C ARG A 292 -7.44 -1.54 -14.46
N HIS A 293 -7.10 -2.76 -14.85
CA HIS A 293 -7.70 -3.95 -14.26
C HIS A 293 -6.69 -4.72 -13.43
N VAL A 294 -7.13 -5.16 -12.27
CA VAL A 294 -6.35 -5.96 -11.34
C VAL A 294 -7.13 -7.23 -11.04
N VAL A 295 -6.53 -8.40 -11.25
CA VAL A 295 -7.06 -9.66 -10.74
C VAL A 295 -6.43 -9.92 -9.39
N GLY A 296 -7.25 -9.97 -8.35
CA GLY A 296 -6.82 -10.19 -6.99
C GLY A 296 -7.99 -10.00 -6.04
N TRP A 297 -7.86 -10.54 -4.84
CA TRP A 297 -8.92 -10.42 -3.86
C TRP A 297 -8.37 -10.35 -2.45
N CYS A 298 -8.77 -9.33 -1.71
CA CYS A 298 -8.60 -9.31 -0.27
C CYS A 298 -9.77 -10.06 0.37
N ALA A 299 -9.60 -11.37 0.62
CA ALA A 299 -10.64 -12.21 1.23
C ALA A 299 -11.02 -11.76 2.64
N ALA A 300 -10.11 -11.07 3.33
CA ALA A 300 -10.36 -10.46 4.62
C ALA A 300 -9.48 -9.22 4.78
N VAL A 301 -10.09 -8.08 5.04
CA VAL A 301 -9.40 -6.90 5.57
C VAL A 301 -9.53 -6.97 7.09
N THR A 302 -8.41 -7.08 7.79
CA THR A 302 -8.41 -6.92 9.24
C THR A 302 -8.26 -5.43 9.54
N ASP A 303 -9.35 -4.80 9.98
CA ASP A 303 -9.27 -3.46 10.57
C ASP A 303 -8.62 -3.57 11.95
N LEU A 304 -7.39 -3.08 12.04
CA LEU A 304 -6.64 -3.03 13.29
C LEU A 304 -6.85 -1.70 14.02
N CYS A 305 -7.52 -0.70 13.43
CA CYS A 305 -7.71 0.60 14.05
C CYS A 305 -8.51 0.47 15.35
N GLY A 306 -7.95 0.95 16.45
CA GLY A 306 -8.55 0.79 17.78
C GLY A 306 -8.50 -0.63 18.34
N GLY A 307 -7.93 -1.60 17.61
CA GLY A 307 -7.74 -2.98 18.04
C GLY A 307 -6.54 -3.17 18.96
N ALA A 308 -6.46 -4.34 19.62
CA ALA A 308 -5.38 -4.64 20.58
C ALA A 308 -4.07 -4.97 19.87
N LEU A 309 -4.17 -5.45 18.63
CA LEU A 309 -3.05 -5.79 17.75
C LEU A 309 -2.58 -4.61 16.90
N ALA A 310 -3.15 -3.41 17.11
CA ALA A 310 -2.72 -2.21 16.40
C ALA A 310 -1.31 -1.81 16.88
N ASN A 311 -0.54 -1.15 16.02
CA ASN A 311 0.71 -0.55 16.49
C ASN A 311 0.39 0.67 17.38
N HIS A 312 0.78 0.62 18.65
CA HIS A 312 0.65 1.73 19.59
C HIS A 312 1.96 2.51 19.81
N ASP A 313 3.10 2.01 19.31
CA ASP A 313 4.39 2.72 19.30
C ASP A 313 4.38 3.81 18.21
N VAL A 314 3.70 4.91 18.53
CA VAL A 314 3.63 6.11 17.69
C VAL A 314 4.69 7.12 18.14
N LYS A 315 5.54 7.51 17.20
CA LYS A 315 6.61 8.50 17.42
C LYS A 315 6.22 9.84 16.82
N SER A 316 6.93 10.89 17.21
CA SER A 316 6.72 12.21 16.63
C SER A 316 6.88 12.15 15.11
N SER A 317 5.94 12.80 14.43
CA SER A 317 5.92 12.99 12.98
C SER A 317 7.04 13.90 12.47
N GLY A 318 7.73 14.61 13.37
CA GLY A 318 8.71 15.65 13.01
C GLY A 318 8.05 16.92 12.47
N LEU A 319 6.72 17.06 12.58
CA LEU A 319 6.04 18.31 12.32
C LEU A 319 6.58 19.41 13.24
N GLN A 320 6.72 20.63 12.70
CA GLN A 320 7.07 21.77 13.52
C GLN A 320 5.98 21.99 14.56
N LYS A 321 6.39 22.28 15.81
CA LYS A 321 5.46 22.65 16.86
C LYS A 321 4.51 23.72 16.34
N PRO A 322 3.20 23.57 16.56
CA PRO A 322 2.25 24.49 15.99
C PRO A 322 2.51 25.92 16.56
N PRO A 323 2.34 26.99 15.75
CA PRO A 323 2.64 28.35 16.18
C PRO A 323 1.87 28.72 17.45
N GLY A 324 2.40 29.60 18.32
CA GLY A 324 1.84 29.92 19.65
C GLY A 324 0.39 30.41 19.70
N SER A 325 -0.24 30.68 18.54
CA SER A 325 -1.70 30.85 18.39
C SER A 325 -2.51 29.53 18.38
N ILE A 326 -1.83 28.40 18.56
CA ILE A 326 -2.35 27.02 18.59
C ILE A 326 -1.89 26.36 19.90
N VAL A 327 -2.11 27.04 21.02
CA VAL A 327 -2.06 26.40 22.34
C VAL A 327 -3.49 25.93 22.65
N ILE A 328 -3.70 24.63 22.82
CA ILE A 328 -4.93 24.09 23.39
C ILE A 328 -4.86 24.36 24.88
N ASP A 329 -5.25 25.57 25.28
CA ASP A 329 -5.22 26.02 26.68
C ASP A 329 -6.36 25.32 27.43
N ARG A 330 -6.02 24.34 28.29
CA ARG A 330 -7.00 23.54 29.05
C ARG A 330 -7.14 24.12 30.45
N LEU A 331 -8.33 24.59 30.80
CA LEU A 331 -8.66 24.95 32.19
C LEU A 331 -9.64 23.91 32.77
N TYR A 332 -9.19 23.15 33.78
CA TYR A 332 -10.04 22.27 34.56
C TYR A 332 -10.67 23.07 35.71
N LEU A 333 -11.99 23.02 35.86
CA LEU A 333 -12.71 23.58 37.02
C LEU A 333 -13.30 22.41 37.81
N GLU A 334 -12.71 22.08 38.96
CA GLU A 334 -13.34 21.18 39.93
C GLU A 334 -14.41 21.92 40.73
N ALA A 335 -15.64 21.38 40.74
CA ALA A 335 -16.72 21.85 41.58
C ALA A 335 -16.69 21.11 42.93
N GLY A 336 -16.15 21.75 43.96
CA GLY A 336 -16.28 21.27 45.34
C GLY A 336 -17.71 21.48 45.86
N ALA A 337 -18.31 20.44 46.44
CA ALA A 337 -19.62 20.50 47.09
C ALA A 337 -19.53 21.13 48.49
N ASP A 338 -20.48 22.03 48.79
CA ASP A 338 -20.89 22.61 50.09
C ASP A 338 -19.84 23.36 50.93
N VAL A 339 -19.69 24.70 50.80
CA VAL A 339 -20.50 25.85 51.31
C VAL A 339 -20.48 26.04 52.83
N VAL A 340 -19.58 26.93 53.30
CA VAL A 340 -19.93 27.96 54.29
C VAL A 340 -19.28 29.29 53.88
N GLY A 341 -20.09 30.20 53.36
CA GLY A 341 -19.82 31.65 53.40
C GLY A 341 -19.05 32.26 52.22
N GLY A 342 -19.80 32.93 51.33
CA GLY A 342 -19.26 34.04 50.53
C GLY A 342 -19.08 33.73 49.04
N VAL A 343 -20.04 34.19 48.23
CA VAL A 343 -19.92 34.20 46.76
C VAL A 343 -18.79 35.13 46.33
N SER A 344 -17.83 34.62 45.56
CA SER A 344 -17.15 35.41 44.54
C SER A 344 -16.90 34.54 43.30
N MET A 345 -17.90 34.47 42.42
CA MET A 345 -17.67 34.12 41.02
C MET A 345 -17.33 35.39 40.25
N LYS A 346 -16.13 35.39 39.67
CA LYS A 346 -15.79 35.77 38.28
C LYS A 346 -14.42 36.40 38.26
N ILE A 347 -13.52 35.84 37.46
CA ILE A 347 -12.58 36.60 36.63
C ILE A 347 -12.24 35.79 35.37
N ASN A 348 -12.33 36.49 34.24
CA ASN A 348 -11.81 36.22 32.89
C ASN A 348 -12.45 35.14 32.01
N SER A 349 -13.47 35.60 31.30
CA SER A 349 -14.04 35.07 30.07
C SER A 349 -13.02 34.95 28.93
N LYS A 350 -12.52 33.74 28.68
CA LYS A 350 -12.39 33.19 27.32
C LYS A 350 -13.32 31.97 27.27
N GLU A 351 -14.00 31.84 26.13
CA GLU A 351 -15.17 30.99 25.87
C GLU A 351 -15.19 29.69 26.70
N GLN A 352 -16.29 29.46 27.44
CA GLN A 352 -16.56 28.16 28.03
C GLN A 352 -16.44 27.08 26.93
N PRO A 353 -15.84 25.91 27.21
CA PRO A 353 -15.81 24.79 26.28
C PRO A 353 -17.21 24.52 25.76
N PHE A 354 -17.36 24.48 24.44
CA PHE A 354 -18.64 24.36 23.72
C PHE A 354 -19.53 23.19 24.20
N TRP A 355 -18.97 22.13 24.80
CA TRP A 355 -19.72 21.05 25.45
C TRP A 355 -20.64 21.49 26.58
N LEU A 356 -20.33 22.58 27.30
CA LEU A 356 -21.22 23.13 28.33
C LEU A 356 -22.43 23.86 27.70
N GLN A 357 -22.34 24.28 26.44
CA GLN A 357 -23.45 24.94 25.73
C GLN A 357 -24.42 23.95 25.07
N ARG A 358 -23.97 22.73 24.79
CA ARG A 358 -24.86 21.62 24.39
C ARG A 358 -25.04 20.71 25.60
N GLY A 359 -26.16 20.82 26.31
CA GLY A 359 -26.59 19.79 27.28
C GLY A 359 -26.82 18.44 26.59
N LYS A 360 -25.76 17.76 26.16
CA LYS A 360 -25.79 16.47 25.46
C LYS A 360 -25.02 15.45 26.28
N ASP A 361 -25.68 14.32 26.49
CA ASP A 361 -25.16 13.18 27.21
C ASP A 361 -24.04 12.47 26.42
N TYR A 362 -23.15 11.76 27.13
CA TYR A 362 -22.04 11.00 26.54
C TYR A 362 -22.43 10.12 25.33
N PRO A 363 -23.57 9.39 25.35
CA PRO A 363 -24.05 8.66 24.18
C PRO A 363 -24.25 9.51 22.92
N SER A 364 -24.73 10.74 23.05
CA SER A 364 -24.89 11.66 21.91
C SER A 364 -23.56 12.07 21.31
N LEU A 365 -22.53 12.22 22.14
CA LEU A 365 -21.17 12.56 21.70
C LEU A 365 -20.51 11.40 20.97
N LEU A 366 -20.65 10.19 21.51
CA LEU A 366 -20.20 8.96 20.84
C LEU A 366 -20.87 8.76 19.47
N LYS A 367 -22.17 9.07 19.38
CA LYS A 367 -22.89 9.02 18.10
C LYS A 367 -22.36 10.02 17.10
N TRP A 368 -22.05 11.25 17.55
CA TRP A 368 -21.49 12.30 16.70
C TRP A 368 -20.07 11.98 16.23
N ILE A 369 -19.17 11.56 17.13
CA ILE A 369 -17.78 11.23 16.74
C ILE A 369 -17.72 10.02 15.83
N GLY A 370 -18.61 9.03 16.05
CA GLY A 370 -18.63 7.81 15.24
C GLY A 370 -18.95 8.05 13.76
N VAL A 371 -19.45 9.21 13.35
CA VAL A 371 -19.66 9.57 11.93
C VAL A 371 -18.60 10.53 11.38
N GLN A 372 -17.66 10.98 12.19
CA GLN A 372 -16.60 11.88 11.73
C GLN A 372 -15.53 11.08 10.96
N PRO A 373 -15.12 11.53 9.76
CA PRO A 373 -13.99 10.95 9.05
C PRO A 373 -12.67 11.47 9.65
N ILE A 374 -11.76 10.58 10.03
CA ILE A 374 -10.43 10.95 10.56
C ILE A 374 -9.34 10.30 9.71
N ALA A 375 -8.35 11.09 9.29
CA ALA A 375 -7.23 10.62 8.50
C ALA A 375 -5.97 10.50 9.36
N PHE A 376 -5.43 9.30 9.50
CA PHE A 376 -4.08 9.08 10.05
C PHE A 376 -3.06 9.06 8.92
N HIS A 377 -1.98 9.82 9.06
CA HIS A 377 -0.90 9.87 8.08
C HIS A 377 0.42 9.42 8.72
N ASP A 378 1.03 8.38 8.14
CA ASP A 378 2.37 7.95 8.51
C ASP A 378 3.40 8.56 7.56
N VAL A 379 4.23 9.45 8.14
CA VAL A 379 5.28 10.18 7.44
C VAL A 379 6.38 9.25 6.93
N ALA A 380 6.71 8.18 7.66
CA ALA A 380 7.81 7.27 7.30
C ALA A 380 7.44 6.42 6.08
N SER A 381 6.23 5.86 6.05
CA SER A 381 5.75 5.05 4.92
C SER A 381 5.06 5.86 3.81
N ARG A 382 4.79 7.15 4.05
CA ARG A 382 4.01 8.05 3.16
C ARG A 382 2.64 7.47 2.82
N ARG A 383 1.94 6.93 3.83
CA ARG A 383 0.61 6.33 3.69
C ARG A 383 -0.39 7.07 4.55
N THR A 384 -1.63 7.11 4.06
CA THR A 384 -2.76 7.71 4.79
C THR A 384 -3.89 6.69 4.88
N TRP A 385 -4.48 6.56 6.06
CA TRP A 385 -5.67 5.76 6.31
C TRP A 385 -6.81 6.66 6.73
N LEU A 386 -7.95 6.54 6.03
CA LEU A 386 -9.20 7.19 6.42
C LEU A 386 -10.01 6.20 7.25
N VAL A 387 -10.34 6.57 8.48
CA VAL A 387 -11.05 5.73 9.44
C VAL A 387 -12.25 6.47 10.02
N ASP A 388 -13.20 5.73 10.61
CA ASP A 388 -14.29 6.33 11.36
C ASP A 388 -13.80 6.87 12.71
N GLY A 389 -14.47 7.93 13.20
CA GLY A 389 -14.05 8.62 14.40
C GLY A 389 -14.16 7.80 15.69
N ALA A 390 -14.99 6.75 15.76
CA ALA A 390 -15.06 5.89 16.94
C ALA A 390 -13.83 4.97 17.02
N SER A 391 -13.46 4.35 15.90
CA SER A 391 -12.23 3.55 15.80
C SER A 391 -10.98 4.41 16.03
N ALA A 392 -10.95 5.63 15.49
CA ALA A 392 -9.86 6.58 15.73
C ALA A 392 -9.76 7.03 17.19
N LEU A 393 -10.88 7.36 17.84
CA LEU A 393 -10.92 7.71 19.26
C LEU A 393 -10.36 6.57 20.13
N LEU A 394 -10.85 5.35 19.91
CA LEU A 394 -10.35 4.19 20.66
C LEU A 394 -8.86 3.94 20.40
N HIS A 395 -8.40 4.14 19.17
CA HIS A 395 -6.99 3.99 18.81
C HIS A 395 -6.11 5.01 19.54
N LEU A 396 -6.50 6.28 19.53
CA LEU A 396 -5.79 7.36 20.23
C LEU A 396 -5.78 7.15 21.75
N VAL A 397 -6.88 6.69 22.34
CA VAL A 397 -6.92 6.34 23.77
C VAL A 397 -5.92 5.23 24.07
N ARG A 398 -5.86 4.17 23.25
CA ARG A 398 -4.88 3.08 23.45
C ARG A 398 -3.43 3.54 23.30
N ILE A 399 -3.15 4.39 22.33
CA ILE A 399 -1.83 5.01 22.18
C ILE A 399 -1.50 5.82 23.45
N SER A 400 -2.45 6.60 23.98
CA SER A 400 -2.21 7.39 25.19
C SER A 400 -1.90 6.55 26.42
N LEU A 401 -2.59 5.41 26.59
CA LEU A 401 -2.33 4.48 27.68
C LEU A 401 -0.95 3.81 27.51
N TYR A 402 -0.64 3.38 26.29
CA TYR A 402 0.64 2.75 25.97
C TYR A 402 1.83 3.71 26.22
N LEU A 403 1.71 4.97 25.78
CA LEU A 403 2.75 5.97 25.98
C LEU A 403 3.00 6.26 27.45
N ASP A 404 1.95 6.46 28.24
CA ASP A 404 2.12 6.79 29.65
C ASP A 404 2.58 5.57 30.49
N GLU A 405 2.16 4.35 30.15
CA GLU A 405 2.62 3.11 30.82
C GLU A 405 4.11 2.84 30.55
N ASN A 406 4.60 3.19 29.35
CA ASN A 406 5.99 2.96 28.94
C ASN A 406 6.88 4.21 29.12
N ASP A 407 6.38 5.27 29.76
CA ASP A 407 7.17 6.46 30.07
C ASP A 407 8.08 6.20 31.28
N PRO A 408 9.42 6.16 31.11
CA PRO A 408 10.35 5.90 32.21
C PRO A 408 10.33 6.99 33.29
N ASP A 409 9.84 8.19 32.96
CA ASP A 409 9.76 9.33 33.87
C ASP A 409 8.33 9.52 34.45
N SER A 410 7.42 8.57 34.21
CA SER A 410 6.03 8.66 34.68
C SER A 410 5.95 8.74 36.20
N THR A 411 5.30 9.79 36.70
CA THR A 411 5.02 10.00 38.13
C THR A 411 3.74 9.31 38.61
N TYR A 412 3.02 8.64 37.71
CA TYR A 412 1.72 8.02 38.03
C TYR A 412 1.87 6.62 38.63
N ASP A 413 1.10 6.34 39.69
CA ASP A 413 0.90 5.00 40.24
C ASP A 413 -0.03 4.19 39.31
N TRP A 414 0.54 3.56 38.27
CA TRP A 414 -0.20 2.76 37.27
C TRP A 414 -0.84 1.49 37.85
N VAL A 415 -2.13 1.29 37.54
CA VAL A 415 -2.94 0.14 37.96
C VAL A 415 -3.80 -0.42 36.81
N PHE A 416 -3.69 0.14 35.61
CA PHE A 416 -4.43 -0.33 34.44
C PHE A 416 -4.02 -1.75 34.06
N ASP A 417 -5.01 -2.62 33.89
CA ASP A 417 -4.81 -3.96 33.35
C ASP A 417 -5.48 -4.06 31.98
N PRO A 418 -4.71 -4.12 30.87
CA PRO A 418 -5.27 -4.17 29.52
C PRO A 418 -6.11 -5.44 29.29
N THR A 419 -5.92 -6.50 30.07
CA THR A 419 -6.70 -7.74 29.93
C THR A 419 -8.14 -7.61 30.42
N GLN A 420 -8.42 -6.61 31.25
CA GLN A 420 -9.78 -6.32 31.76
C GLN A 420 -10.62 -5.52 30.76
N LEU A 421 -10.00 -4.92 29.74
CA LEU A 421 -10.70 -4.15 28.72
C LEU A 421 -11.46 -5.07 27.77
N LYS A 422 -12.79 -5.05 27.84
CA LYS A 422 -13.65 -5.85 26.97
C LYS A 422 -13.71 -5.24 25.57
N ASP A 423 -12.93 -5.76 24.64
CA ASP A 423 -12.84 -5.26 23.26
C ASP A 423 -13.14 -6.30 22.17
N LYS A 424 -13.25 -7.58 22.54
CA LYS A 424 -13.68 -8.66 21.66
C LYS A 424 -15.18 -8.86 21.80
N TRP A 425 -15.90 -8.65 20.70
CA TRP A 425 -17.35 -8.78 20.63
C TRP A 425 -17.71 -9.80 19.54
N ASP A 426 -18.48 -10.83 19.91
CA ASP A 426 -18.86 -11.88 18.97
C ASP A 426 -19.67 -11.33 17.78
N GLY A 427 -19.23 -11.68 16.57
CA GLY A 427 -19.90 -11.31 15.31
C GLY A 427 -19.77 -9.84 14.89
N ILE A 428 -18.92 -9.04 15.55
CA ILE A 428 -18.83 -7.59 15.33
C ILE A 428 -17.38 -7.12 15.28
N THR A 429 -17.03 -6.32 14.27
CA THR A 429 -15.68 -5.81 14.03
C THR A 429 -15.68 -4.31 13.67
N GLY A 430 -14.48 -3.71 13.59
CA GLY A 430 -14.26 -2.31 13.19
C GLY A 430 -15.06 -1.30 14.03
N ARG A 431 -15.68 -0.32 13.36
CA ARG A 431 -16.52 0.74 13.97
C ARG A 431 -17.48 0.26 15.05
N GLN A 432 -18.21 -0.82 14.79
CA GLN A 432 -19.24 -1.29 15.72
C GLN A 432 -18.61 -1.89 16.99
N ALA A 433 -17.48 -2.58 16.87
CA ALA A 433 -16.72 -3.07 18.00
C ALA A 433 -16.15 -1.89 18.81
N ALA A 434 -15.57 -0.89 18.14
CA ALA A 434 -15.05 0.31 18.79
C ALA A 434 -16.12 1.06 19.59
N LEU A 435 -17.30 1.25 19.00
CA LEU A 435 -18.44 1.88 19.68
C LEU A 435 -18.92 1.08 20.90
N ARG A 436 -18.96 -0.26 20.81
CA ARG A 436 -19.32 -1.10 21.98
C ARG A 436 -18.29 -0.99 23.09
N THR A 437 -17.01 -1.02 22.75
CA THR A 437 -15.91 -0.87 23.70
C THR A 437 -15.97 0.48 24.41
N LEU A 438 -16.21 1.58 23.69
CA LEU A 438 -16.30 2.94 24.23
C LEU A 438 -17.62 3.19 25.00
N LYS A 439 -18.68 2.44 24.71
CA LYS A 439 -19.99 2.57 25.38
C LYS A 439 -20.12 1.73 26.65
N SER A 440 -19.33 0.67 26.78
CA SER A 440 -19.40 -0.27 27.91
C SER A 440 -19.06 0.40 29.24
N TRP A 441 -20.01 0.45 30.18
CA TRP A 441 -19.78 1.01 31.52
C TRP A 441 -18.67 0.27 32.26
N ASP A 442 -18.64 -1.07 32.15
CA ASP A 442 -17.57 -1.90 32.70
C ASP A 442 -16.18 -1.45 32.22
N ASN A 443 -16.08 -1.03 30.95
CA ASN A 443 -14.82 -0.53 30.41
C ASN A 443 -14.53 0.89 30.91
N LEU A 444 -15.55 1.76 30.98
CA LEU A 444 -15.41 3.16 31.39
C LEU A 444 -14.99 3.29 32.86
N ASP A 445 -15.36 2.33 33.70
CA ASP A 445 -15.06 2.31 35.14
C ASP A 445 -13.71 1.64 35.46
N LEU A 446 -12.96 1.16 34.45
CA LEU A 446 -11.63 0.58 34.67
C LEU A 446 -10.66 1.64 35.20
N ASN A 447 -9.98 1.32 36.29
CA ASN A 447 -8.97 2.18 36.90
C ASN A 447 -7.70 2.18 36.06
N ILE A 448 -7.16 3.37 35.79
CA ILE A 448 -5.91 3.56 35.05
C ILE A 448 -4.73 3.77 36.00
N TYR A 449 -4.80 4.82 36.82
CA TYR A 449 -3.77 5.17 37.80
C TYR A 449 -4.41 5.82 39.02
N ILE A 450 -3.66 5.90 40.11
CA ILE A 450 -4.13 6.49 41.35
C ILE A 450 -3.91 8.00 41.35
N VAL A 451 -4.99 8.76 41.51
CA VAL A 451 -4.98 10.24 41.55
C VAL A 451 -4.72 10.72 42.97
N ASP A 452 -5.38 10.12 43.95
CA ASP A 452 -5.27 10.53 45.35
C ASP A 452 -5.51 9.35 46.31
N LYS A 453 -4.86 9.37 47.48
CA LYS A 453 -5.03 8.40 48.57
C LYS A 453 -5.26 9.17 49.87
N ARG A 454 -6.51 9.25 50.32
CA ARG A 454 -6.88 9.93 51.57
C ARG A 454 -7.27 8.93 52.65
N ARG A 455 -7.03 9.28 53.92
CA ARG A 455 -7.62 8.56 55.05
C ARG A 455 -8.98 9.16 55.36
N GLY A 456 -10.02 8.34 55.22
CA GLY A 456 -11.38 8.72 55.58
C GLY A 456 -11.55 8.91 57.09
N PRO A 457 -12.65 9.54 57.52
CA PRO A 457 -12.94 9.82 58.94
C PRO A 457 -13.01 8.56 59.82
N SER A 458 -13.32 7.41 59.21
CA SER A 458 -13.43 6.09 59.84
C SER A 458 -12.11 5.30 59.89
N GLY A 459 -11.01 5.86 59.39
CA GLY A 459 -9.71 5.18 59.28
C GLY A 459 -9.55 4.29 58.04
N ALA A 460 -10.59 4.14 57.21
CA ALA A 460 -10.51 3.48 55.92
C ALA A 460 -9.77 4.36 54.89
N THR A 461 -8.89 3.77 54.07
CA THR A 461 -8.23 4.50 52.98
C THR A 461 -9.19 4.63 51.80
N GLU A 462 -9.53 5.86 51.44
CA GLU A 462 -10.27 6.19 50.22
C GLU A 462 -9.26 6.50 49.11
N VAL A 463 -9.32 5.72 48.03
CA VAL A 463 -8.44 5.86 46.88
C VAL A 463 -9.25 6.36 45.71
N GLN A 464 -8.84 7.50 45.14
CA GLN A 464 -9.44 8.06 43.94
C GLN A 464 -8.60 7.65 42.72
N TYR A 465 -9.27 7.11 41.70
CA TYR A 465 -8.64 6.63 40.48
C TYR A 465 -9.01 7.51 39.30
N ALA A 466 -8.07 7.70 38.38
CA ALA A 466 -8.39 8.11 37.03
C ALA A 466 -8.92 6.88 36.29
N THR A 467 -10.05 7.02 35.60
CA THR A 467 -10.68 5.89 34.90
C THR A 467 -10.51 5.95 33.39
N PHE A 468 -10.66 4.81 32.73
CA PHE A 468 -10.71 4.72 31.26
C PHE A 468 -11.70 5.71 30.67
N GLY A 469 -12.88 5.85 31.27
CA GLY A 469 -13.88 6.81 30.84
C GLY A 469 -13.43 8.27 30.95
N THR A 470 -12.59 8.59 31.93
CA THR A 470 -11.98 9.93 32.05
C THR A 470 -11.02 10.17 30.87
N ARG A 471 -10.12 9.22 30.59
CA ARG A 471 -9.19 9.31 29.46
C ARG A 471 -9.90 9.40 28.10
N VAL A 472 -10.95 8.61 27.90
CA VAL A 472 -11.77 8.65 26.68
C VAL A 472 -12.36 10.05 26.46
N LYS A 473 -12.88 10.69 27.52
CA LYS A 473 -13.45 12.04 27.43
C LYS A 473 -12.39 13.09 27.09
N GLU A 474 -11.18 12.97 27.62
CA GLU A 474 -10.08 13.91 27.32
C GLU A 474 -9.63 13.83 25.85
N VAL A 475 -9.47 12.62 25.32
CA VAL A 475 -9.10 12.42 23.92
C VAL A 475 -10.24 12.84 22.99
N LEU A 476 -11.48 12.48 23.33
CA LEU A 476 -12.67 12.92 22.56
C LEU A 476 -12.80 14.45 22.53
N HIS A 477 -12.56 15.11 23.67
CA HIS A 477 -12.53 16.57 23.75
C HIS A 477 -11.50 17.17 22.79
N SER A 478 -10.29 16.61 22.78
CA SER A 478 -9.21 17.06 21.90
C SER A 478 -9.57 16.90 20.43
N ILE A 479 -10.13 15.75 20.03
CA ILE A 479 -10.57 15.52 18.64
C ILE A 479 -11.65 16.52 18.23
N GLU A 480 -12.62 16.81 19.10
CA GLU A 480 -13.68 17.78 18.77
C GLU A 480 -13.13 19.18 18.54
N LEU A 481 -12.24 19.66 19.41
CA LEU A 481 -11.61 20.98 19.24
C LEU A 481 -10.90 21.10 17.88
N LEU A 482 -10.25 20.02 17.43
CA LEU A 482 -9.57 19.99 16.13
C LEU A 482 -10.57 20.04 14.96
N ILE A 483 -11.66 19.27 15.05
CA ILE A 483 -12.73 19.25 14.02
C ILE A 483 -13.43 20.59 13.92
N ASP A 484 -13.78 21.21 15.05
CA ASP A 484 -14.44 22.51 15.08
C ASP A 484 -13.52 23.62 14.57
N ARG A 485 -12.22 23.55 14.88
CA ARG A 485 -11.22 24.48 14.34
C ARG A 485 -11.10 24.34 12.83
N GLN A 486 -11.03 23.13 12.31
CA GLN A 486 -11.00 22.89 10.86
C GLN A 486 -12.25 23.46 10.17
N SER A 487 -13.42 23.26 10.78
CA SER A 487 -14.69 23.82 10.30
C SER A 487 -14.72 25.35 10.35
N LYS A 488 -14.13 25.96 11.40
CA LYS A 488 -14.01 27.42 11.53
C LYS A 488 -13.05 28.02 10.49
N THR A 489 -11.90 27.38 10.24
CA THR A 489 -10.97 27.81 9.20
C THR A 489 -11.63 27.76 7.82
N ALA A 490 -12.31 26.64 7.49
CA ALA A 490 -13.02 26.48 6.23
C ALA A 490 -14.17 27.48 6.03
N SER A 491 -14.83 27.91 7.11
CA SER A 491 -15.92 28.90 7.05
C SER A 491 -15.44 30.35 7.03
N GLN A 492 -14.29 30.66 7.63
CA GLN A 492 -13.68 32.00 7.60
C GLN A 492 -13.06 32.35 6.25
N GLU A 493 -12.69 31.37 5.43
CA GLU A 493 -12.09 31.62 4.12
C GLU A 493 -13.11 32.04 3.04
N GLY A 494 -14.41 31.76 3.21
CA GLY A 494 -15.44 32.06 2.22
C GLY A 494 -15.10 31.51 0.83
N ILE A 495 -15.88 31.85 -0.20
CA ILE A 495 -15.47 31.58 -1.60
C ILE A 495 -14.34 32.56 -1.93
N ARG A 496 -13.11 32.24 -1.53
CA ARG A 496 -11.90 32.87 -2.05
C ARG A 496 -11.28 31.91 -3.04
N ILE A 497 -11.35 32.29 -4.32
CA ILE A 497 -10.52 31.69 -5.36
C ILE A 497 -9.07 32.00 -4.95
N SER A 498 -8.39 31.01 -4.35
CA SER A 498 -6.98 31.09 -4.00
C SER A 498 -6.19 31.49 -5.26
N GLN A 499 -5.52 32.65 -5.22
CA GLN A 499 -4.55 33.04 -6.25
C GLN A 499 -3.20 32.32 -6.06
N SER A 500 -3.11 31.35 -5.14
CA SER A 500 -1.98 30.44 -4.98
C SER A 500 -2.33 29.07 -5.59
N LEU A 501 -1.54 28.65 -6.57
CA LEU A 501 -1.61 27.34 -7.24
C LEU A 501 -1.06 26.19 -6.37
N ASP A 502 -0.88 26.37 -5.05
CA ASP A 502 -0.43 25.29 -4.16
C ASP A 502 -1.61 24.68 -3.38
N PRO A 503 -2.19 23.55 -3.84
CA PRO A 503 -3.32 22.88 -3.18
C PRO A 503 -2.96 22.24 -1.82
N ARG A 504 -1.73 22.46 -1.32
CA ARG A 504 -1.24 21.94 -0.03
C ARG A 504 -1.54 22.84 1.16
N CYS A 505 -2.10 24.04 0.96
CA CYS A 505 -2.38 24.98 2.05
C CYS A 505 -3.63 24.67 2.88
N GLU A 506 -4.50 23.73 2.48
CA GLU A 506 -5.83 23.54 3.10
C GLU A 506 -5.93 22.35 4.07
N ILE A 507 -4.90 21.50 4.19
CA ILE A 507 -4.90 20.35 5.12
C ILE A 507 -3.94 20.63 6.27
N VAL A 508 -4.50 21.04 7.42
CA VAL A 508 -3.74 21.18 8.66
C VAL A 508 -3.70 19.83 9.37
N GLY A 509 -2.52 19.21 9.39
CA GLY A 509 -2.25 18.01 10.19
C GLY A 509 -1.76 18.37 11.59
N PHE A 510 -2.07 17.53 12.58
CA PHE A 510 -1.57 17.64 13.95
C PHE A 510 -0.73 16.41 14.26
N ASP A 511 0.35 16.59 15.03
CA ASP A 511 1.11 15.46 15.55
C ASP A 511 0.23 14.71 16.57
N VAL A 512 0.20 13.37 16.49
CA VAL A 512 -0.58 12.55 17.43
C VAL A 512 -0.16 12.84 18.87
N LEU A 513 1.12 13.08 19.13
CA LEU A 513 1.61 13.40 20.47
C LEU A 513 1.03 14.72 20.99
N ASP A 514 0.85 15.72 20.13
CA ASP A 514 0.25 17.00 20.52
C ASP A 514 -1.24 16.86 20.85
N VAL A 515 -1.93 15.86 20.28
CA VAL A 515 -3.34 15.55 20.59
C VAL A 515 -3.47 14.84 21.95
N LEU A 516 -2.49 14.00 22.29
CA LEU A 516 -2.53 13.14 23.48
C LEU A 516 -1.93 13.78 24.74
N VAL A 517 -0.91 14.62 24.60
CA VAL A 517 -0.18 15.18 25.74
C VAL A 517 -0.90 16.38 26.35
N SER A 518 -1.33 16.22 27.61
CA SER A 518 -1.73 17.31 28.51
C SER A 518 -0.49 17.88 29.22
N ARG A 519 0.22 18.86 28.65
CA ARG A 519 1.26 19.57 29.43
C ARG A 519 0.59 20.64 30.30
N LEU A 520 0.42 20.33 31.59
CA LEU A 520 0.36 21.32 32.65
C LEU A 520 1.76 21.95 32.80
N GLU A 521 2.07 22.97 32.00
CA GLU A 521 3.13 23.88 32.38
C GLU A 521 2.58 24.77 33.51
N VAL A 522 2.84 24.36 34.75
CA VAL A 522 2.72 25.24 35.92
C VAL A 522 3.75 26.35 35.73
N LEU A 523 3.31 27.48 35.20
CA LEU A 523 4.08 28.72 35.23
C LEU A 523 4.27 29.09 36.71
N THR A 524 5.52 28.99 37.18
CA THR A 524 6.00 29.72 38.35
C THR A 524 6.52 31.08 37.92
#